data_AF-A0A3E0WSJ3-F1
#
_entry.id   AF-A0A3E0WSJ3-F1
#
_cell.length_a   1.000
_cell.length_b   1.000
_cell.length_c   1.000
_cell.angle_alpha   90.00
_cell.angle_beta   90.00
_cell.angle_gamma   90.00
#
_symmetry.space_group_name_H-M   'P 1'
#
loop_
_entity.id
_entity.type
_entity.pdbx_description
1 polymer ?
#
loop_
_entity_poly.entity_id
_entity_poly.type
_entity_poly.pdbx_seq_one_letter_code
_entity_poly.pdbx_strand_id
1 'polypeptide(L)' 'MQKTDRSEIVKLSADLFRAKGFRATTMADIARATGLLKGSVYHHFPSKDAILIEVLDTSLNTFEASVFSLAYKGGRPKSG' A
#
# COMPACT_ATOMS: atom_id res chain seq x y z
N MET A 1 9.00 -5.02 21.49
CA MET A 1 7.73 -4.61 20.84
C MET A 1 8.12 -3.96 19.53
N GLN A 2 7.87 -4.59 18.38
CA GLN A 2 8.20 -3.97 17.09
C GLN A 2 7.35 -2.70 16.94
N LYS A 3 7.98 -1.62 16.48
CA LYS A 3 7.30 -0.36 16.20
C LYS A 3 6.41 -0.60 14.98
N THR A 4 5.10 -0.45 15.14
CA THR A 4 4.15 -0.63 14.04
C THR A 4 4.35 0.49 13.02
N ASP A 5 4.84 0.15 11.83
CA ASP A 5 5.07 1.12 10.76
C ASP A 5 3.96 1.01 9.70
N ARG A 6 3.20 2.11 9.55
CA ARG A 6 2.10 2.20 8.57
C ARG A 6 2.61 1.97 7.14
N SER A 7 3.81 2.45 6.82
CA SER A 7 4.42 2.29 5.48
C SER A 7 4.79 0.84 5.18
N GLU A 8 5.24 0.09 6.19
CA GLU A 8 5.55 -1.33 6.06
C GLU A 8 4.30 -2.16 5.80
N ILE A 9 3.19 -1.86 6.51
CA ILE A 9 1.88 -2.49 6.26
C ILE A 9 1.46 -2.29 4.79
N VAL A 10 1.59 -1.06 4.28
CA VAL A 10 1.23 -0.73 2.89
C VAL A 10 2.11 -1.51 1.91
N LYS A 11 3.43 -1.48 2.10
CA LYS A 11 4.38 -2.18 1.23
C LYS A 11 4.09 -3.67 1.14
N LEU A 12 4.00 -4.35 2.29
CA LEU A 12 3.76 -5.80 2.33
C LEU A 12 2.35 -6.17 1.83
N SER A 13 1.37 -5.30 2.04
CA SER A 13 0.02 -5.50 1.49
C SER A 13 0.01 -5.37 -0.04
N ALA A 14 0.77 -4.44 -0.61
CA ALA A 14 0.94 -4.33 -2.06
C ALA A 14 1.51 -5.62 -2.66
N ASP A 15 2.54 -6.19 -2.02
CA ASP A 15 3.12 -7.47 -2.43
C ASP A 15 2.11 -8.62 -2.35
N LEU A 16 1.34 -8.70 -1.27
CA LEU A 16 0.27 -9.69 -1.13
C LEU A 16 -0.84 -9.52 -2.16
N PHE A 17 -1.28 -8.31 -2.43
CA PHE A 17 -2.30 -8.03 -3.44
C PHE A 17 -1.81 -8.41 -4.85
N ARG A 18 -0.54 -8.16 -5.15
CA ARG A 18 0.09 -8.56 -6.42
C ARG A 18 0.20 -10.08 -6.56
N ALA A 19 0.58 -10.77 -5.49
CA ALA A 19 0.82 -12.22 -5.52
C ALA A 19 -0.46 -13.07 -5.44
N LYS A 20 -1.42 -12.67 -4.60
CA LYS A 20 -2.62 -13.46 -4.28
C LYS A 20 -3.91 -12.87 -4.89
N GLY A 21 -3.88 -11.61 -5.31
CA GLY A 21 -5.07 -10.85 -5.66
C GLY A 21 -5.78 -10.27 -4.44
N PHE A 22 -6.33 -9.06 -4.60
CA PHE A 22 -6.97 -8.32 -3.51
C PHE A 22 -8.09 -9.10 -2.79
N ARG A 23 -8.99 -9.75 -3.54
CA ARG A 23 -10.14 -10.47 -2.96
C ARG A 23 -9.71 -11.64 -2.07
N ALA A 24 -8.66 -12.37 -2.49
CA ALA A 24 -8.16 -13.53 -1.76
C ALA A 24 -7.30 -13.17 -0.55
N THR A 25 -6.73 -11.96 -0.49
CA THR A 25 -5.98 -11.48 0.67
C THR A 25 -6.91 -11.11 1.82
N THR A 26 -6.57 -11.51 3.04
CA THR A 26 -7.32 -11.20 4.26
C THR A 26 -6.52 -10.31 5.21
N MET A 27 -7.18 -9.65 6.16
CA MET A 27 -6.49 -8.90 7.22
C MET A 27 -5.57 -9.78 8.07
N ALA A 28 -5.87 -11.07 8.20
CA ALA A 28 -5.01 -12.02 8.90
C ALA A 28 -3.74 -12.35 8.09
N ASP A 29 -3.85 -12.41 6.76
CA ASP A 29 -2.68 -12.58 5.89
C ASP A 29 -1.72 -11.39 6.01
N ILE A 30 -2.27 -10.17 6.05
CA ILE A 30 -1.50 -8.92 6.19
C ILE A 30 -0.80 -8.86 7.56
N ALA A 31 -1.51 -9.18 8.65
CA ALA A 31 -0.94 -9.24 9.99
C ALA A 31 0.22 -10.26 10.06
N ARG A 32 0.04 -11.44 9.46
CA ARG A 32 1.09 -12.45 9.41
C ARG A 32 2.29 -12.00 8.57
N ALA A 33 2.08 -11.36 7.44
CA ALA A 33 3.17 -10.87 6.58
C ALA A 33 3.98 -9.76 7.27
N THR A 34 3.33 -8.90 8.04
CA THR A 34 3.96 -7.80 8.78
C THR A 34 4.56 -8.24 10.12
N GLY A 35 4.31 -9.48 10.58
CA GLY A 35 4.70 -9.94 11.92
C GLY A 35 3.93 -9.27 13.06
N LEU A 36 2.85 -8.54 12.74
CA LEU A 36 2.05 -7.79 13.69
C LEU A 36 0.86 -8.60 14.18
N LEU A 37 0.33 -8.22 15.35
CA LEU A 37 -0.98 -8.68 15.78
C LEU A 37 -2.07 -8.07 14.89
N LYS A 38 -3.14 -8.81 14.64
CA LYS A 38 -4.28 -8.33 13.83
C LYS A 38 -4.86 -7.01 14.38
N GLY A 39 -4.94 -6.86 15.70
CA GLY A 39 -5.38 -5.62 16.35
C GLY A 39 -4.47 -4.42 16.07
N SER A 40 -3.15 -4.64 15.98
CA SER A 40 -2.18 -3.59 15.61
C SER A 40 -2.39 -3.14 14.17
N VAL A 41 -2.68 -4.05 13.24
CA VAL A 41 -3.01 -3.66 11.85
C VAL A 41 -4.31 -2.84 11.80
N TYR A 42 -5.34 -3.27 12.54
CA TYR A 42 -6.61 -2.51 12.61
C TYR A 42 -6.47 -1.12 13.24
N HIS A 43 -5.47 -0.92 14.11
CA HIS A 43 -5.17 0.40 14.66
C HIS A 43 -4.70 1.39 13.57
N HIS A 44 -4.01 0.91 12.52
CA HIS A 44 -3.58 1.75 11.40
C HIS A 44 -4.61 1.83 10.27
N PHE A 45 -5.32 0.74 10.01
CA PHE A 45 -6.24 0.64 8.89
C PHE A 45 -7.54 -0.05 9.32
N PRO A 46 -8.69 0.61 9.18
CA PRO A 46 -9.97 0.05 9.61
C PRO A 46 -10.41 -1.14 8.73
N SER A 47 -9.91 -1.24 7.50
CA SER A 47 -10.30 -2.27 6.55
C SER A 47 -9.19 -2.59 5.53
N LYS A 48 -9.36 -3.72 4.83
CA LYS A 48 -8.50 -4.10 3.70
C LYS A 48 -8.60 -3.09 2.55
N ASP A 49 -9.79 -2.52 2.35
CA ASP A 49 -10.06 -1.52 1.32
C ASP A 49 -9.30 -0.22 1.61
N ALA A 50 -9.24 0.22 2.88
CA ALA A 50 -8.45 1.38 3.29
C ALA A 50 -6.95 1.16 3.01
N ILE A 51 -6.45 -0.06 3.20
CA ILE A 51 -5.07 -0.42 2.84
C ILE A 51 -4.87 -0.34 1.32
N LEU A 52 -5.83 -0.85 0.54
CA LEU A 52 -5.74 -0.82 -0.93
C LEU A 52 -5.68 0.62 -1.45
N ILE A 53 -6.52 1.52 -0.92
CA ILE A 53 -6.50 2.94 -1.30
C ILE A 53 -5.10 3.52 -1.06
N GLU A 54 -4.53 3.29 0.12
CA GLU A 54 -3.18 3.78 0.43
C GLU A 54 -2.09 3.16 -0.45
N VAL A 55 -2.21 1.88 -0.79
CA VAL A 55 -1.31 1.20 -1.73
C VAL A 55 -1.38 1.86 -3.11
N LEU A 56 -2.59 2.17 -3.59
CA LEU A 56 -2.78 2.83 -4.88
C LEU A 56 -2.22 4.25 -4.86
N ASP A 57 -2.50 5.03 -3.82
CA ASP A 57 -1.98 6.38 -3.66
C ASP A 57 -0.44 6.39 -3.62
N THR A 58 0.16 5.48 -2.83
CA THR A 58 1.62 5.33 -2.76
C THR A 58 2.21 4.95 -4.12
N SER A 59 1.55 4.04 -4.85
CA SER A 59 1.99 3.59 -6.17
C SER A 59 1.92 4.72 -7.19
N LEU A 60 0.83 5.50 -7.18
CA LEU A 60 0.65 6.65 -8.06
C LEU A 60 1.70 7.73 -7.77
N ASN A 61 1.92 8.08 -6.50
CA ASN A 61 2.94 9.06 -6.11
C ASN A 61 4.35 8.61 -6.52
N THR A 62 4.66 7.32 -6.36
CA THR A 62 5.94 6.75 -6.81
C THR A 62 6.09 6.87 -8.33
N PHE A 63 5.02 6.60 -9.07
CA PHE A 63 4.99 6.71 -10.52
C PHE A 63 5.15 8.17 -10.98
N GLU A 64 4.52 9.13 -10.31
CA GLU A 64 4.72 10.56 -10.59
C GLU A 64 6.16 11.01 -10.36
N ALA A 65 6.71 10.65 -9.20
CA ALA A 65 8.06 11.05 -8.82
C ALA A 65 9.15 10.42 -9.70
N SER A 66 8.91 9.21 -10.22
CA SER A 66 9.93 8.44 -10.95
C SER A 66 9.75 8.47 -12.46
N VAL A 67 8.53 8.31 -12.97
CA VAL A 67 8.26 8.12 -14.41
C VAL A 67 7.89 9.44 -15.07
N PHE A 68 6.92 10.17 -14.50
CA PHE A 68 6.47 11.42 -15.12
C PHE A 68 7.51 12.53 -15.02
N SER A 69 8.30 12.57 -13.95
CA SER A 69 9.43 13.51 -13.85
C SER A 69 10.50 13.29 -14.93
N LEU A 70 10.71 12.05 -15.39
CA LEU A 70 11.64 11.72 -16.47
C LEU A 70 11.01 11.94 -17.86
N ALA A 71 9.74 11.56 -18.03
CA ALA A 71 9.06 11.62 -19.31
C ALA A 71 8.54 13.04 -19.66
N TYR A 72 8.25 13.88 -18.67
CA TYR A 72 7.67 15.20 -18.85
C TYR A 72 8.42 16.25 -18.03
N LYS A 73 8.92 17.31 -18.68
CA LYS A 73 9.63 18.44 -18.06
C LYS A 73 8.82 19.25 -17.02
N GLY A 74 7.60 18.82 -16.64
CA GLY A 74 6.69 19.54 -15.74
C GLY A 74 5.80 18.67 -14.84
N GLY A 75 6.09 17.37 -14.68
CA GLY A 75 5.31 16.48 -13.80
C GLY A 75 4.11 15.80 -14.48
N ARG A 76 3.08 15.41 -13.70
CA ARG A 76 1.93 14.63 -14.19
C ARG A 76 1.25 15.36 -15.36
N PRO A 77 1.06 14.72 -16.53
CA PRO A 77 0.31 15.33 -17.62
C PRO A 77 -1.12 15.63 -17.15
N LYS A 78 -1.63 16.83 -17.45
CA LYS A 78 -3.04 17.16 -17.15
C LYS A 78 -3.92 16.22 -17.97
N SER A 79 -4.69 15.38 -17.27
CA SER A 79 -5.78 14.64 -17.89
C SER A 79 -6.75 15.64 -18.52
N GLY A 80 -6.91 15.58 -19.84
CA GLY A 80 -7.97 16.30 -20.55
C GLY A 80 -9.33 15.68 -20.28
#